data_AF-A0A7C6F482-F1
#
_entry.id   AF-A0A7C6F482-F1
#
_cell.length_a   1.000
_cell.length_b   1.000
_cell.length_c   1.000
_cell.angle_alpha   90.00
_cell.angle_beta   90.00
_cell.angle_gamma   90.00
#
_symmetry.space_group_name_H-M   'P 1'
#
loop_
_entity.id
_entity.type
_entity.pdbx_description
1 polymer ?
#
loop_
_entity_poly.entity_id
_entity_poly.type
_entity_poly.pdbx_seq_one_letter_code
_entity_poly.pdbx_strand_id
1 'polypeptide(L)'
;MSERSIAVVNWETLVGIFGPCDQHVRMIREALGVRVTANNNRIHVSGETSAVTQATEILERLQVMVRRNGPVAPEEVRRLLLEVQTGPIQEDVSPIEV
;
A
#
# COMPACT_ATOMS: atom_id res chain seq x y z
N MET A 1 8.25 12.36 9.93
CA MET A 1 7.39 11.18 10.14
C MET A 1 6.05 11.51 9.54
N SER A 2 5.59 10.69 8.60
CA SER A 2 4.40 10.95 7.80
C SER A 2 3.41 9.80 8.02
N GLU A 3 2.12 10.12 7.99
CA GLU A 3 1.06 9.12 8.00
C GLU A 3 0.04 9.40 6.90
N ARG A 4 -0.43 8.34 6.26
CA ARG A 4 -1.55 8.39 5.33
C ARG A 4 -2.57 7.35 5.71
N SER A 5 -3.84 7.72 5.58
CA SER A 5 -4.94 6.79 5.73
C SER A 5 -5.76 6.73 4.45
N ILE A 6 -5.98 5.50 3.98
CA ILE A 6 -6.65 5.18 2.73
C ILE A 6 -7.97 4.50 3.08
N ALA A 7 -9.07 5.06 2.59
CA ALA A 7 -10.39 4.45 2.75
C ALA A 7 -10.58 3.40 1.64
N VAL A 8 -10.76 2.15 2.03
CA VAL A 8 -11.06 1.06 1.11
C VAL A 8 -12.57 0.94 0.99
N VAL A 9 -13.04 0.80 -0.25
CA VAL A 9 -14.47 0.90 -0.58
C VAL A 9 -15.26 -0.31 -0.08
N ASN A 10 -14.69 -1.52 -0.17
CA ASN A 10 -15.38 -2.78 0.17
C ASN A 10 -14.47 -3.71 1.00
N TRP A 11 -15.07 -4.45 1.94
CA TRP A 11 -14.35 -5.40 2.80
C TRP A 11 -13.70 -6.53 1.99
N GLU A 12 -14.34 -6.99 0.91
CA GLU A 12 -13.82 -8.04 0.02
C GLU A 12 -12.53 -7.57 -0.67
N THR A 13 -12.51 -6.30 -1.09
CA THR A 13 -11.32 -5.68 -1.67
C THR A 13 -10.23 -5.53 -0.61
N LEU A 14 -10.60 -5.20 0.63
CA LEU A 14 -9.67 -5.13 1.74
C LEU A 14 -9.04 -6.51 1.99
N VAL A 15 -9.83 -7.57 2.14
CA VAL A 15 -9.30 -8.94 2.31
C VAL A 15 -8.42 -9.37 1.13
N GLY A 16 -8.79 -9.00 -0.10
CA GLY A 16 -7.96 -9.25 -1.28
C GLY A 16 -6.61 -8.50 -1.27
N ILE A 17 -6.60 -7.27 -0.76
CA ILE A 17 -5.38 -6.46 -0.59
C ILE A 17 -4.51 -7.04 0.52
N PHE A 18 -5.10 -7.44 1.66
CA PHE A 18 -4.38 -8.05 2.78
C PHE A 18 -3.86 -9.47 2.45
N GLY A 19 -4.53 -10.14 1.52
CA GLY A 19 -4.23 -11.51 1.14
C GLY A 19 -4.66 -12.51 2.21
N PRO A 20 -4.51 -13.81 1.93
CA PRO A 20 -4.81 -14.85 2.90
C PRO A 20 -3.90 -14.71 4.13
N CYS A 21 -4.50 -14.62 5.33
CA CYS A 21 -3.80 -14.48 6.62
C CYS A 21 -2.87 -13.26 6.73
N ASP A 22 -3.26 -12.10 6.17
CA ASP A 22 -2.50 -10.85 6.25
C ASP A 22 -1.09 -10.91 5.62
N GLN A 23 -0.86 -11.89 4.73
CA GLN A 23 0.47 -12.14 4.18
C GLN A 23 0.97 -10.96 3.35
N HIS A 24 0.12 -10.28 2.59
CA HIS A 24 0.51 -9.13 1.79
C HIS A 24 0.93 -7.95 2.66
N VAL A 25 0.15 -7.63 3.70
CA VAL A 25 0.49 -6.53 4.60
C VAL A 25 1.75 -6.81 5.40
N ARG A 26 1.98 -8.07 5.77
CA ARG A 26 3.25 -8.47 6.39
C ARG A 26 4.43 -8.24 5.45
N MET A 27 4.33 -8.65 4.18
CA MET A 27 5.37 -8.42 3.17
C MET A 27 5.64 -6.92 2.94
N ILE A 28 4.58 -6.11 2.81
CA ILE A 28 4.71 -4.66 2.61
C ILE A 28 5.40 -4.00 3.81
N ARG A 29 5.02 -4.42 5.03
CA ARG A 29 5.63 -3.95 6.28
C ARG A 29 7.12 -4.28 6.37
N GLU A 30 7.51 -5.51 6.04
CA GLU A 30 8.91 -5.94 6.10
C GLU A 30 9.77 -5.36 4.97
N ALA A 31 9.20 -5.19 3.78
CA ALA A 31 9.94 -4.66 2.63
C ALA A 31 10.18 -3.14 2.71
N LEU A 32 9.20 -2.36 3.16
CA LEU A 32 9.29 -0.89 3.22
C LEU A 32 9.65 -0.37 4.62
N GLY A 33 9.60 -1.23 5.65
CA GLY A 33 9.83 -0.83 7.04
C GLY A 33 8.74 0.11 7.61
N VAL A 34 7.56 0.19 6.98
CA VAL A 34 6.45 1.05 7.43
C VAL A 34 5.52 0.32 8.38
N ARG A 35 4.77 1.07 9.20
CA ARG A 35 3.68 0.52 10.00
C ARG A 35 2.37 0.61 9.22
N VAL A 36 1.80 -0.54 8.86
CA VAL A 36 0.47 -0.63 8.24
C VAL A 36 -0.53 -1.21 9.24
N THR A 37 -1.71 -0.62 9.35
CA THR A 37 -2.83 -1.11 10.18
C THR A 37 -4.14 -1.00 9.41
N ALA A 38 -4.97 -2.04 9.39
CA ALA A 38 -6.35 -1.92 8.94
C ALA A 38 -7.30 -1.81 10.14
N ASN A 39 -8.17 -0.81 10.11
CA ASN A 39 -9.30 -0.70 11.02
C ASN A 39 -10.55 -0.30 10.21
N ASN A 40 -11.67 -1.01 10.38
CA ASN A 40 -12.97 -0.65 9.83
C ASN A 40 -12.94 -0.11 8.39
N ASN A 41 -12.45 -0.89 7.43
CA ASN A 41 -12.34 -0.47 6.02
C ASN A 41 -11.37 0.68 5.73
N ARG A 42 -10.50 1.05 6.67
CA ARG A 42 -9.44 2.04 6.49
C ARG A 42 -8.08 1.40 6.71
N ILE A 43 -7.15 1.66 5.80
CA ILE A 43 -5.75 1.28 5.93
C ILE A 43 -4.99 2.53 6.38
N HIS A 44 -4.41 2.47 7.58
CA HIS A 44 -3.46 3.47 8.07
C HIS A 44 -2.05 2.99 7.76
N VAL A 45 -1.26 3.87 7.16
CA VAL A 45 0.16 3.68 6.88
C VAL A 45 0.92 4.81 7.54
N SER A 46 1.86 4.48 8.41
CA SER A 46 2.69 5.44 9.12
C SER A 46 4.16 5.05 8.99
N GLY A 47 5.03 6.02 8.71
CA GLY A 47 6.45 5.76 8.56
C GLY A 47 7.22 6.95 8.01
N GLU A 48 8.27 6.65 7.26
CA GLU A 48 9.04 7.65 6.53
C GLU A 48 8.27 8.18 5.32
N THR A 49 8.45 9.44 4.95
CA THR A 49 7.74 10.09 3.84
C THR A 49 7.87 9.28 2.54
N SER A 50 9.07 8.82 2.20
CA SER A 50 9.30 8.00 1.00
C SER A 50 8.50 6.68 1.07
N ALA A 51 8.58 6.00 2.20
CA ALA A 51 7.94 4.70 2.38
C ALA A 51 6.41 4.79 2.44
N VAL A 52 5.84 5.87 2.97
CA VAL A 52 4.39 6.14 2.95
C VAL A 52 3.88 6.40 1.54
N THR A 53 4.63 7.16 0.73
CA THR A 53 4.30 7.39 -0.69
C THR A 53 4.33 6.07 -1.47
N GLN A 54 5.40 5.30 -1.32
CA GLN A 54 5.56 3.98 -1.96
C GLN A 54 4.44 3.01 -1.56
N ALA A 55 4.12 2.93 -0.27
CA ALA A 55 3.01 2.10 0.21
C ALA A 55 1.66 2.54 -0.35
N THR A 56 1.42 3.86 -0.47
CA THR A 56 0.19 4.40 -1.05
C THR A 56 0.05 3.98 -2.52
N GLU A 57 1.11 4.12 -3.33
CA GLU A 57 1.10 3.69 -4.74
C GLU A 57 0.85 2.19 -4.89
N ILE A 58 1.51 1.36 -4.07
CA ILE A 58 1.32 -0.10 -4.09
C ILE A 58 -0.13 -0.43 -3.74
N LEU A 59 -0.70 0.20 -2.71
CA LEU A 59 -2.07 -0.02 -2.27
C LEU A 59 -3.09 0.38 -3.36
N GLU A 60 -2.88 1.51 -4.04
CA GLU A 60 -3.74 1.93 -5.16
C GLU A 60 -3.67 0.94 -6.33
N ARG A 61 -2.46 0.51 -6.71
CA ARG A 61 -2.29 -0.51 -7.76
C ARG A 61 -2.94 -1.83 -7.37
N LEU A 62 -2.72 -2.30 -6.14
CA LEU A 62 -3.38 -3.51 -5.63
C LEU A 62 -4.91 -3.36 -5.63
N GLN A 63 -5.45 -2.21 -5.24
CA GLN A 63 -6.89 -1.98 -5.24
C GLN A 63 -7.48 -2.12 -6.66
N VAL A 64 -6.79 -1.56 -7.67
CA VAL A 64 -7.20 -1.69 -9.07
C VAL A 64 -7.10 -3.15 -9.53
N MET A 65 -6.01 -3.84 -9.19
CA MET A 65 -5.82 -5.27 -9.54
C MET A 65 -6.88 -6.15 -8.90
N VAL A 66 -7.16 -5.98 -7.60
CA VAL A 66 -8.19 -6.74 -6.88
C VAL A 66 -9.57 -6.49 -7.47
N ARG A 67 -9.88 -5.24 -7.85
CA ARG A 67 -11.15 -4.91 -8.52
C ARG A 67 -11.29 -5.48 -9.92
N ARG A 68 -10.20 -5.54 -10.70
CA ARG A 68 -10.23 -5.99 -12.11
C ARG A 68 -10.07 -7.50 -12.28
N ASN A 69 -9.12 -8.10 -11.57
CA ASN A 69 -8.68 -9.48 -11.76
C ASN A 69 -9.06 -10.40 -10.58
N GLY A 70 -9.61 -9.87 -9.49
CA GLY A 70 -9.89 -10.66 -8.29
C GLY A 70 -8.63 -10.86 -7.42
N PRO A 71 -8.51 -11.97 -6.66
CA PRO A 71 -7.46 -12.13 -5.65
C PRO A 71 -6.05 -11.99 -6.25
N VAL A 72 -5.26 -11.07 -5.69
CA VAL A 72 -3.87 -10.83 -6.11
C VAL A 72 -2.97 -11.88 -5.48
N ALA A 73 -2.05 -12.44 -6.27
CA ALA A 73 -1.08 -13.40 -5.78
C ALA A 73 0.07 -12.70 -5.02
N PRO A 74 0.66 -13.34 -4.00
CA PRO A 74 1.78 -12.77 -3.23
C PRO A 74 3.01 -12.46 -4.11
N GLU A 75 3.18 -13.19 -5.22
CA GLU A 75 4.24 -12.93 -6.20
C GLU A 75 4.09 -11.56 -6.89
N GLU A 76 2.86 -11.15 -7.17
CA GLU A 76 2.57 -9.86 -7.80
C GLU A 76 2.84 -8.71 -6.83
N VAL A 77 2.51 -8.89 -5.55
CA VAL A 77 2.84 -7.95 -4.48
C VAL A 77 4.35 -7.78 -4.36
N ARG A 78 5.09 -8.89 -4.43
CA ARG A 78 6.56 -8.88 -4.38
C ARG A 78 7.17 -8.20 -5.61
N ARG A 79 6.60 -8.39 -6.81
CA ARG A 79 7.01 -7.67 -8.02
C ARG A 79 6.80 -6.17 -7.89
N LEU A 80 5.61 -5.75 -7.48
CA LEU A 80 5.28 -4.34 -7.25
C LEU A 80 6.20 -3.70 -6.20
N LEU A 81 6.48 -4.42 -5.11
CA LEU A 81 7.44 -4.00 -4.09
C LEU A 81 8.85 -3.80 -4.65
N LEU A 82 9.31 -4.70 -5.53
CA LEU A 82 10.63 -4.60 -6.16
C LEU A 82 10.70 -3.45 -7.18
N GLU A 83 9.65 -3.23 -7.96
CA GLU A 83 9.53 -2.11 -8.89
C GLU A 83 9.58 -0.77 -8.16
N VAL A 84 8.80 -0.63 -7.09
CA VAL A 84 8.70 0.62 -6.32
C VAL A 84 9.96 0.88 -5.48
N GLN A 85 10.64 -0.16 -4.97
CA GLN A 85 11.93 -0.01 -4.29
C GLN A 85 13.09 0.33 -5.25
N THR A 86 13.01 -0.09 -6.51
CA THR A 86 14.07 0.13 -7.52
C THR A 86 14.12 1.57 -8.03
N GLY A 87 13.06 2.37 -7.87
CA GLY A 87 13.01 3.75 -8.35
C GLY A 87 12.62 4.76 -7.28
N PRO A 88 13.56 5.54 -6.71
CA PRO A 88 13.21 6.71 -5.95
C PRO A 88 13.19 7.92 -6.90
N ILE A 89 12.03 8.23 -7.48
CA ILE A 89 11.75 9.61 -7.86
C ILE A 89 10.94 10.23 -6.72
N GLN A 90 11.69 10.84 -5.83
CA GLN A 90 11.18 11.81 -4.87
C GLN A 90 10.63 12.98 -5.67
N GLU A 91 9.30 13.12 -5.71
CA GLU A 91 8.70 14.45 -5.82
C GLU A 91 7.88 14.67 -4.55
N ASP A 92 8.58 15.27 -3.59
CA ASP A 92 8.00 16.09 -2.55
C ASP A 92 7.09 17.13 -3.22
N VAL A 93 5.81 16.80 -3.39
CA VAL A 93 4.78 17.81 -3.61
C VAL A 93 4.29 18.25 -2.24
N SER A 94 5.10 19.08 -1.59
CA SER A 94 4.58 20.03 -0.61
C SER A 94 3.40 20.78 -1.24
N PRO A 95 2.23 20.87 -0.57
CA PRO A 95 1.06 21.51 -1.16
C PRO A 95 1.37 22.99 -1.40
N ILE A 96 1.13 23.46 -2.62
CA ILE A 96 1.01 24.89 -2.88
C ILE A 96 -0.32 25.31 -2.25
N GLU A 97 -0.26 25.94 -1.08
CA GLU A 97 -1.39 26.70 -0.56
C GLU A 97 -1.54 27.96 -1.42
N VAL A 98 -2.72 28.14 -2.03
CA VAL A 98 -3.17 29.37 -2.71
C VAL A 98 -4.28 30.00 -1.89
#